data_AF-A0A7V4VX24-F1
#
_entry.id   AF-A0A7V4VX24-F1
#
_cell.length_a   1.000
_cell.length_b   1.000
_cell.length_c   1.000
_cell.angle_alpha   90.00
_cell.angle_beta   90.00
_cell.angle_gamma   90.00
#
_symmetry.space_group_name_H-M   'P 1'
#
loop_
_entity.id
_entity.type
_entity.pdbx_description
1 polymer ?
#
loop_
_entity_poly.entity_id
_entity_poly.type
_entity_poly.pdbx_seq_one_letter_code
_entity_poly.pdbx_strand_id
1 'polypeptide(L)'
;MKKIDYIIKYPERKYKKFWNPLFRDKKNWLFGYFKPTARSLEELTYLELHKYPELFLLVKGRIVLTLKKNKNSRIEELELKPGEVVIVNCWHNGYALEPDSVSLVIERPVNPTKKIML
;
A
#
# COMPACT_ATOMS: atom_id res chain seq x y z
N MET A 1 -17.65 30.28 7.15
CA MET A 1 -17.85 28.82 7.02
C MET A 1 -17.90 28.20 8.41
N LYS A 2 -18.96 27.48 8.78
CA LYS A 2 -19.04 26.77 10.07
C LYS A 2 -17.97 25.67 10.12
N LYS A 3 -17.12 25.71 11.14
CA LYS A 3 -16.20 24.63 11.48
C LYS A 3 -17.06 23.45 11.96
N ILE A 4 -16.90 22.28 11.36
CA ILE A 4 -17.64 21.08 11.74
C ILE A 4 -16.68 20.22 12.55
N ASP A 5 -16.80 20.27 13.89
CA ASP A 5 -15.80 19.78 14.84
C ASP A 5 -15.62 18.25 14.87
N TYR A 6 -16.45 17.50 14.14
CA TYR A 6 -16.38 16.04 13.98
C TYR A 6 -15.81 15.58 12.62
N ILE A 7 -15.39 16.51 11.75
CA ILE A 7 -14.78 16.16 10.46
C ILE A 7 -13.27 16.38 10.54
N ILE A 8 -12.51 15.30 10.35
CA ILE A 8 -11.06 15.39 10.16
C ILE A 8 -10.78 15.53 8.66
N LYS A 9 -10.39 16.72 8.22
CA LYS A 9 -9.87 16.93 6.86
C LYS A 9 -8.35 16.85 6.89
N TYR A 10 -7.79 15.88 6.16
CA TYR A 10 -6.37 15.88 5.87
C TYR A 10 -6.13 16.81 4.67
N PRO A 11 -5.31 17.88 4.81
CA PRO A 11 -4.97 18.72 3.67
C PRO A 11 -4.29 17.86 2.60
N GLU A 12 -4.39 18.31 1.33
CA GLU A 12 -3.67 17.68 0.22
C GLU A 12 -2.17 17.61 0.58
N ARG A 13 -1.71 16.41 0.96
CA ARG A 13 -0.31 16.21 1.34
C ARG A 13 0.45 15.98 0.05
N LYS A 14 1.53 16.74 -0.15
CA LYS A 14 2.64 16.25 -0.99
C LYS A 14 3.05 14.90 -0.38
N TYR A 15 2.82 13.80 -1.08
CA TYR A 15 3.16 12.44 -0.67
C TYR A 15 4.69 12.32 -0.57
N LYS A 16 5.26 12.70 0.58
CA LYS A 16 6.71 12.89 0.76
C LYS A 16 7.44 11.62 1.21
N LYS A 17 6.72 10.59 1.67
CA LYS A 17 7.29 9.33 2.19
C LYS A 17 6.61 8.12 1.56
N PHE A 18 7.30 6.98 1.59
CA PHE A 18 6.82 5.68 1.11
C PHE A 18 5.49 5.24 1.75
N TRP A 19 5.36 5.44 3.07
CA TRP A 19 4.14 5.20 3.83
C TRP A 19 3.71 6.44 4.62
N ASN A 20 2.44 6.83 4.49
CA ASN A 20 1.86 7.98 5.18
C ASN A 20 0.57 7.60 5.91
N PRO A 21 0.64 7.12 7.16
CA PRO A 21 -0.53 6.92 8.00
C PRO A 21 -1.39 8.19 8.07
N LEU A 22 -2.66 8.07 7.71
CA LEU A 22 -3.66 9.12 7.82
C LEU A 22 -4.44 8.96 9.13
N PHE A 23 -4.86 7.74 9.44
CA PHE A 23 -5.65 7.47 10.64
C PHE A 23 -5.28 6.11 11.22
N ARG A 24 -5.33 6.04 12.54
CA ARG A 24 -5.07 4.82 13.30
C ARG A 24 -6.13 4.69 14.36
N ASP A 25 -7.01 3.69 14.21
CA ASP A 25 -7.80 3.22 15.34
C ASP A 25 -6.90 2.45 16.31
N LYS A 26 -7.24 2.49 17.61
CA LYS A 26 -6.44 1.85 18.66
C LYS A 26 -6.32 0.34 18.47
N LYS A 27 -7.28 -0.32 17.81
CA LYS A 27 -7.32 -1.79 17.70
C LYS A 27 -7.59 -2.33 16.30
N ASN A 28 -8.38 -1.62 15.49
CA ASN A 28 -8.99 -2.24 14.33
C ASN A 28 -8.27 -1.94 13.02
N TRP A 29 -8.10 -0.67 12.67
CA TRP A 29 -7.66 -0.29 11.33
C TRP A 29 -6.65 0.85 11.37
N LEU A 30 -5.63 0.71 10.54
CA LEU A 30 -4.71 1.77 10.14
C LEU A 30 -4.95 2.00 8.65
N PHE A 31 -5.11 3.25 8.24
CA PHE A 31 -5.11 3.58 6.82
C PHE A 31 -4.19 4.73 6.51
N GLY A 32 -3.61 4.69 5.32
CA GLY A 32 -2.60 5.64 4.89
C GLY A 32 -2.40 5.64 3.39
N TYR A 33 -1.63 6.60 2.91
CA TYR A 33 -1.21 6.61 1.51
C TYR A 33 0.11 5.86 1.33
N PHE A 34 0.09 4.90 0.43
CA PHE A 34 1.24 4.18 -0.08
C PHE A 34 1.73 4.83 -1.37
N LYS A 35 2.99 5.24 -1.40
CA LYS A 35 3.68 5.78 -2.57
C LYS A 35 4.95 4.95 -2.81
N PRO A 36 4.92 3.99 -3.74
CA PRO A 36 6.11 3.22 -4.08
C PRO A 36 7.28 4.12 -4.46
N THR A 37 8.47 3.78 -3.96
CA THR A 37 9.72 4.44 -4.36
C THR A 37 10.36 3.75 -5.55
N ALA A 38 10.20 2.43 -5.67
CA ALA A 38 10.66 1.64 -6.81
C ALA A 38 9.84 1.96 -8.07
N ARG A 39 10.49 1.85 -9.23
CA ARG A 39 9.95 2.13 -10.57
C ARG A 39 9.87 0.92 -11.47
N SER A 40 10.46 -0.19 -11.08
CA SER A 40 10.35 -1.48 -11.76
C SER A 40 10.50 -2.63 -10.76
N LEU A 41 10.30 -3.86 -11.23
CA LEU A 41 10.51 -5.08 -10.45
C LEU A 41 11.96 -5.20 -9.98
N GLU A 42 12.93 -4.83 -10.84
CA GLU A 42 14.37 -4.96 -10.57
C GLU A 42 14.85 -4.03 -9.45
N GLU A 43 14.13 -2.93 -9.20
CA GLU A 43 14.42 -2.02 -8.08
C GLU A 43 13.89 -2.53 -6.74
N LEU A 44 13.04 -3.56 -6.73
CA LEU A 44 12.54 -4.16 -5.50
C LEU A 44 13.60 -5.10 -4.90
N THR A 45 13.96 -4.85 -3.65
CA THR A 45 14.95 -5.68 -2.94
C THR A 45 14.32 -6.76 -2.05
N TYR A 46 13.02 -6.66 -1.75
CA TYR A 46 12.32 -7.63 -0.92
C TYR A 46 10.83 -7.69 -1.22
N LEU A 47 10.19 -8.79 -0.83
CA LEU A 47 8.75 -8.89 -0.61
C LEU A 47 8.46 -9.04 0.88
N GLU A 48 7.30 -8.57 1.31
CA GLU A 48 6.82 -8.70 2.67
C GLU A 48 5.55 -9.55 2.77
N LEU A 49 5.39 -10.23 3.91
CA LEU A 49 4.19 -11.00 4.24
C LEU A 49 3.71 -10.57 5.61
N HIS A 50 2.52 -9.99 5.62
CA HIS A 50 1.80 -9.59 6.80
C HIS A 50 1.03 -10.77 7.41
N LYS A 51 0.87 -10.76 8.74
CA LYS A 51 0.01 -11.73 9.45
C LYS A 51 -1.47 -11.53 9.10
N TYR A 52 -1.88 -10.28 8.88
CA TYR A 52 -3.26 -9.91 8.56
C TYR A 52 -3.35 -9.36 7.13
N PRO A 53 -4.52 -9.47 6.47
CA PRO A 53 -4.69 -8.94 5.12
C PRO A 53 -4.45 -7.43 5.04
N GLU A 54 -3.98 -7.00 3.89
CA GLU A 54 -3.79 -5.61 3.54
C GLU A 54 -4.61 -5.29 2.29
N LEU A 55 -5.25 -4.12 2.27
CA LEU A 55 -6.08 -3.65 1.17
C LEU A 55 -5.39 -2.51 0.45
N PHE A 56 -5.47 -2.52 -0.88
CA PHE A 56 -5.00 -1.46 -1.77
C PHE A 56 -6.17 -0.92 -2.61
N LEU A 57 -6.23 0.40 -2.76
CA LEU A 57 -7.14 1.11 -3.67
C LEU A 57 -6.37 2.22 -4.38
N LEU A 58 -6.25 2.15 -5.70
CA LEU A 58 -5.53 3.16 -6.47
C LEU A 58 -6.24 4.53 -6.36
N VAL A 59 -5.48 5.54 -5.95
CA VAL A 59 -5.96 6.93 -5.84
C VAL A 59 -5.53 7.74 -7.06
N LYS A 60 -4.29 7.57 -7.51
CA LYS A 60 -3.72 8.29 -8.65
C LYS A 60 -2.59 7.50 -9.29
N GLY A 61 -2.39 7.68 -10.59
CA GLY A 61 -1.25 7.16 -11.35
C GLY A 61 -1.37 5.68 -11.63
N ARG A 62 -0.23 4.99 -11.67
CA ARG A 62 -0.12 3.57 -12.04
C ARG A 62 0.82 2.83 -11.07
N ILE A 63 0.30 1.80 -10.41
CA ILE A 63 1.04 0.97 -9.43
C ILE A 63 0.88 -0.49 -9.82
N VAL A 64 1.98 -1.22 -9.82
CA VAL A 64 1.99 -2.67 -9.97
C VAL A 64 2.34 -3.30 -8.63
N LEU A 65 1.52 -4.26 -8.19
CA LEU A 65 1.82 -5.14 -7.08
C LEU A 65 2.57 -6.37 -7.59
N THR A 66 3.70 -6.66 -6.98
CA THR A 66 4.50 -7.87 -7.19
C THR A 66 4.11 -8.89 -6.13
N LEU A 67 3.62 -10.07 -6.53
CA LEU A 67 2.98 -11.05 -5.65
C LEU A 67 3.68 -12.41 -5.72
N LYS A 68 3.76 -13.12 -4.59
CA LYS A 68 4.15 -14.54 -4.50
C LYS A 68 3.23 -15.29 -3.53
N LYS A 69 2.62 -16.39 -3.99
CA LYS A 69 1.79 -17.27 -3.15
C LYS A 69 2.60 -17.88 -1.99
N ASN A 70 3.86 -18.24 -2.24
CA ASN A 70 4.80 -18.72 -1.23
C ASN A 70 6.25 -18.41 -1.66
N LYS A 71 7.25 -18.70 -0.80
CA LYS A 71 8.65 -18.35 -1.08
C LYS A 71 9.20 -18.97 -2.39
N ASN A 72 8.68 -20.12 -2.80
CA ASN A 72 9.15 -20.88 -3.96
C ASN A 72 8.29 -20.67 -5.21
N SER A 73 7.20 -19.89 -5.12
CA SER A 73 6.36 -19.62 -6.29
C SER A 73 7.03 -18.63 -7.25
N ARG A 74 6.59 -18.64 -8.51
CA ARG A 74 6.90 -17.56 -9.45
C ARG A 74 6.34 -16.23 -8.93
N ILE A 75 6.96 -15.15 -9.37
CA ILE A 75 6.43 -13.79 -9.20
C ILE A 75 5.26 -13.61 -10.16
N GLU A 76 4.21 -12.96 -9.67
CA GLU A 76 3.06 -12.51 -10.44
C GLU A 76 2.95 -10.99 -10.31
N GLU A 77 2.54 -10.30 -11.36
CA GLU A 77 2.38 -8.85 -11.37
C GLU A 77 0.92 -8.48 -11.58
N LEU A 78 0.42 -7.56 -10.76
CA LEU A 78 -0.96 -7.06 -10.79
C LEU A 78 -0.96 -5.54 -10.82
N GLU A 79 -1.30 -4.94 -11.95
CA GLU A 79 -1.53 -3.49 -12.03
C GLU A 79 -2.86 -3.13 -11.34
N LEU A 80 -2.80 -2.23 -10.37
CA LEU A 80 -3.99 -1.70 -9.70
C LEU A 80 -4.80 -0.83 -10.66
N LYS A 81 -6.13 -0.90 -10.60
CA LYS A 81 -7.02 -0.07 -11.42
C LYS A 81 -7.88 0.86 -10.57
N PRO A 82 -8.25 2.05 -11.09
CA PRO A 82 -9.14 2.96 -10.38
C PRO A 82 -10.49 2.29 -10.09
N GLY A 83 -10.97 2.42 -8.85
CA GLY A 83 -12.24 1.86 -8.41
C GLY A 83 -12.22 0.36 -8.07
N GLU A 84 -11.13 -0.36 -8.36
CA GLU A 84 -10.96 -1.75 -7.95
C GLU A 84 -10.29 -1.83 -6.58
N VAL A 85 -10.89 -2.62 -5.70
CA VAL A 85 -10.33 -2.94 -4.38
C VAL A 85 -9.56 -4.25 -4.48
N VAL A 86 -8.27 -4.22 -4.13
CA VAL A 86 -7.42 -5.41 -4.08
C VAL A 86 -7.06 -5.72 -2.64
N ILE A 87 -7.28 -6.96 -2.21
CA ILE A 87 -6.90 -7.42 -0.86
C ILE A 87 -5.85 -8.52 -1.01
N VAL A 88 -4.72 -8.36 -0.34
CA VAL A 88 -3.60 -9.32 -0.37
C VAL A 88 -3.41 -9.97 1.00
N ASN A 89 -3.08 -11.25 0.97
CA ASN A 89 -2.70 -12.06 2.15
C ASN A 89 -1.49 -12.98 1.83
N CYS A 90 -0.71 -12.59 0.83
CA CYS A 90 0.44 -13.33 0.30
C CYS A 90 1.71 -12.47 0.41
N TRP A 91 2.85 -12.98 -0.09
CA TRP A 91 4.06 -12.15 -0.19
C TRP A 91 3.83 -11.08 -1.24
N HIS A 92 4.08 -9.82 -0.91
CA HIS A 92 3.88 -8.72 -1.82
C HIS A 92 4.85 -7.57 -1.61
N ASN A 93 4.97 -6.72 -2.63
CA ASN A 93 5.50 -5.36 -2.60
C ASN A 93 4.89 -4.63 -3.81
N GLY A 94 5.17 -3.35 -4.01
CA GLY A 94 4.71 -2.64 -5.19
C GLY A 94 5.72 -1.63 -5.71
N TYR A 95 5.66 -1.38 -7.00
CA TYR A 95 6.42 -0.33 -7.69
C TYR A 95 5.48 0.56 -8.51
N ALA A 96 5.93 1.76 -8.84
CA ALA A 96 5.11 2.78 -9.51
C ALA A 96 5.64 3.07 -10.92
N LEU A 97 4.79 2.89 -11.92
CA LEU A 97 5.08 3.22 -13.31
C LEU A 97 5.09 4.74 -13.58
N GLU A 98 4.54 5.55 -12.66
CA GLU A 98 4.50 7.00 -12.76
C GLU A 98 4.97 7.69 -11.46
N PRO A 99 5.70 8.82 -11.52
CA PRO A 99 6.28 9.49 -10.35
C PRO A 99 5.31 9.79 -9.20
N ASP A 100 4.07 10.14 -9.55
CA ASP A 100 3.02 10.59 -8.63
C ASP A 100 1.97 9.52 -8.31
N SER A 101 2.27 8.26 -8.60
CA SER A 101 1.38 7.16 -8.26
C SER A 101 1.18 7.02 -6.74
N VAL A 102 -0.08 6.85 -6.34
CA VAL A 102 -0.48 6.70 -4.94
C VAL A 102 -1.64 5.71 -4.81
N SER A 103 -1.55 4.84 -3.83
CA SER A 103 -2.65 3.98 -3.37
C SER A 103 -3.06 4.36 -1.95
N LEU A 104 -4.36 4.24 -1.65
CA LEU A 104 -4.85 4.15 -0.29
C LEU A 104 -4.65 2.71 0.17
N VAL A 105 -4.04 2.56 1.35
CA VAL A 105 -3.85 1.25 1.97
C VAL A 105 -4.57 1.21 3.30
N ILE A 106 -5.18 0.06 3.58
CA ILE A 106 -5.84 -0.24 4.86
C ILE A 106 -5.26 -1.56 5.39
N GLU A 107 -4.75 -1.51 6.61
CA GLU A 107 -4.14 -2.66 7.28
C GLU A 107 -4.38 -2.65 8.79
N ARG A 108 -3.82 -3.63 9.50
CA ARG A 108 -3.84 -3.66 10.97
C ARG A 108 -2.81 -2.68 11.54
N PRO A 109 -3.14 -1.91 12.59
CA PRO A 109 -2.19 -1.02 13.26
C PRO A 109 -0.92 -1.70 13.81
N VAL A 110 -1.02 -2.99 14.12
CA VAL A 110 0.11 -3.86 14.47
C VAL A 110 0.02 -5.07 13.56
N ASN A 111 0.92 -5.14 12.58
CA ASN A 111 0.91 -6.17 11.56
C ASN A 111 2.27 -6.88 11.56
N PRO A 112 2.42 -8.00 12.29
CA PRO A 112 3.64 -8.78 12.27
C PRO A 112 4.02 -9.14 10.82
N THR A 113 5.24 -8.80 10.43
CA THR A 113 5.67 -8.83 9.03
C THR A 113 6.93 -9.67 8.88
N LYS A 114 6.92 -10.58 7.90
CA LYS A 114 8.11 -11.31 7.46
C LYS A 114 8.61 -10.72 6.15
N LYS A 115 9.90 -10.88 5.86
CA LYS A 115 10.51 -10.46 4.59
C LYS A 115 11.24 -11.60 3.90
N ILE A 116 11.26 -11.57 2.58
CA ILE A 116 12.18 -12.36 1.74
C ILE A 116 12.89 -11.41 0.78
N MET A 117 14.17 -11.68 0.55
CA MET A 117 14.94 -10.96 -0.46
C MET A 117 14.55 -11.47 -1.85
N LEU A 118 14.54 -10.56 -2.82
CA LEU A 118 14.37 -10.86 -4.25
C LEU A 118 15.70 -11.13 -4.93
#